data_AF-A0A7X6VH83-F1
#
_entry.id   AF-A0A7X6VH83-F1
#
_cell.length_a   1.000
_cell.length_b   1.000
_cell.length_c   1.000
_cell.angle_alpha   90.00
_cell.angle_beta   90.00
_cell.angle_gamma   90.00
#
_symmetry.space_group_name_H-M   'P 1'
#
loop_
_entity.id
_entity.type
_entity.pdbx_description
1 polymer ?
#
loop_
_entity_poly.entity_id
_entity_poly.type
_entity_poly.pdbx_seq_one_letter_code
_entity_poly.pdbx_strand_id
1 'polypeptide(L)'
;MSDIIDKMTPEEQRSLAAFCEPEQMKKKRQYQLEGFTAAELVNMELPPVKYIIDDLLPEGLTLIAGRPKIGKSWLMMGLSVAVASGGHFLDSIKVKPSRV
;
A
#
# COMPACT_ATOMS: atom_id res chain seq x y z
N MET A 1 8.45 -40.27 -5.35
CA MET A 1 7.97 -39.19 -4.45
C MET A 1 6.87 -39.69 -3.51
N SER A 2 6.17 -40.76 -3.89
CA SER A 2 5.22 -41.54 -3.07
C SER A 2 5.88 -42.41 -1.98
N ASP A 3 7.10 -42.91 -2.21
CA ASP A 3 7.76 -43.89 -1.33
C ASP A 3 8.20 -43.37 0.05
N ILE A 4 8.23 -42.05 0.24
CA ILE A 4 8.66 -41.40 1.48
C ILE A 4 7.49 -41.29 2.47
N ILE A 5 6.27 -41.13 1.95
CA ILE A 5 5.07 -40.89 2.76
C ILE A 5 4.60 -42.19 3.45
N ASP A 6 4.73 -43.33 2.78
CA ASP A 6 4.34 -44.65 3.33
C ASP A 6 5.28 -45.15 4.45
N LYS A 7 6.51 -44.64 4.55
CA LYS A 7 7.48 -45.01 5.59
C LYS A 7 7.39 -44.17 6.86
N MET A 8 6.53 -43.16 6.87
CA MET A 8 6.35 -42.25 8.00
C MET A 8 5.41 -42.84 9.05
N THR A 9 5.68 -42.58 10.32
CA THR A 9 4.79 -43.01 11.39
C THR A 9 3.41 -42.35 11.26
N PRO A 10 2.32 -43.00 11.69
CA PRO A 10 0.97 -42.41 11.58
C PRO A 10 0.84 -41.03 12.24
N GLU A 11 1.68 -40.73 13.25
CA GLU A 11 1.74 -39.41 13.89
C GLU A 11 2.40 -38.35 13.02
N GLU A 12 3.46 -38.70 12.29
CA GLU A 12 4.10 -37.79 11.33
C GLU A 12 3.19 -37.52 10.12
N GLN A 13 2.47 -38.53 9.65
CA GLN A 13 1.45 -38.34 8.60
C GLN A 13 0.33 -37.41 9.09
N ARG A 14 -0.05 -37.52 10.37
CA ARG A 14 -1.06 -36.66 11.00
C ARG A 14 -0.56 -35.23 11.21
N SER A 15 0.71 -35.03 11.53
CA SER A 15 1.32 -33.70 11.69
C SER A 15 1.57 -32.99 10.34
N LEU A 16 1.95 -33.73 9.28
CA LEU A 16 2.04 -33.20 7.92
C LEU A 16 0.67 -32.89 7.31
N ALA A 17 -0.34 -33.73 7.56
CA ALA A 17 -1.72 -33.45 7.19
C ALA A 17 -2.30 -32.26 7.96
N ALA A 18 -1.91 -32.05 9.22
CA ALA A 18 -2.27 -30.85 9.99
C ALA A 18 -1.57 -29.58 9.47
N PHE A 19 -0.35 -29.71 8.92
CA PHE A 19 0.33 -28.58 8.25
C PHE A 19 -0.29 -28.24 6.89
N CYS A 20 -0.98 -29.20 6.27
CA CYS A 20 -1.75 -29.06 5.05
C CYS A 20 -3.24 -28.86 5.39
N GLU A 21 -3.54 -28.01 6.37
CA GLU A 21 -4.87 -27.43 6.44
C GLU A 21 -5.14 -26.72 5.10
N PRO A 22 -6.26 -26.99 4.42
CA PRO A 22 -6.64 -26.20 3.27
C PRO A 22 -6.89 -24.80 3.81
N GLU A 23 -5.92 -23.90 3.60
CA GLU A 23 -6.08 -22.45 3.67
C GLU A 23 -7.47 -22.13 3.14
N GLN A 24 -8.39 -21.85 4.07
CA GLN A 24 -9.78 -21.59 3.76
C GLN A 24 -9.79 -20.40 2.82
N MET A 25 -9.98 -20.69 1.53
CA MET A 25 -9.89 -19.74 0.44
C MET A 25 -10.91 -18.64 0.72
N LYS A 26 -10.42 -17.53 1.28
CA LYS A 26 -11.21 -16.36 1.69
C LYS A 26 -12.17 -16.04 0.55
N LYS A 27 -13.46 -16.28 0.81
CA LYS A 27 -14.60 -15.98 -0.06
C LYS A 27 -14.30 -14.66 -0.78
N LYS A 28 -14.09 -14.69 -2.10
CA LYS A 28 -13.83 -13.47 -2.90
C LYS A 28 -14.96 -12.51 -2.58
N ARG A 29 -14.68 -11.44 -1.84
CA ARG A 29 -15.60 -10.31 -1.70
C ARG A 29 -15.75 -9.78 -3.12
N GLN A 30 -16.86 -10.13 -3.75
CA GLN A 30 -17.15 -9.71 -5.11
C GLN A 30 -17.47 -8.22 -5.02
N TYR A 31 -16.47 -7.38 -5.25
CA TYR A 31 -16.67 -5.94 -5.39
C TYR A 31 -17.45 -5.74 -6.68
N GLN A 32 -18.72 -5.36 -6.56
CA GLN A 32 -19.47 -4.78 -7.67
C GLN A 32 -18.84 -3.40 -7.91
N LEU A 33 -17.99 -3.29 -8.92
CA LEU A 33 -17.38 -2.02 -9.31
C LEU A 33 -18.29 -1.38 -10.36
N GLU A 34 -18.95 -0.29 -10.00
CA GLU A 34 -19.56 0.60 -10.99
C GLU A 34 -18.43 1.31 -11.75
N GLY A 35 -18.38 1.10 -13.07
CA GLY A 35 -17.39 1.66 -13.96
C GLY A 35 -17.98 2.75 -14.85
N PHE A 36 -17.13 3.64 -15.35
CA PHE A 36 -17.48 4.68 -16.31
C PHE A 36 -17.05 4.27 -17.71
N THR A 37 -17.78 4.70 -18.75
CA THR A 37 -17.33 4.52 -20.13
C THR A 37 -16.23 5.52 -20.49
N ALA A 38 -15.40 5.21 -21.50
CA ALA A 38 -14.36 6.13 -21.95
C ALA A 38 -14.93 7.49 -22.43
N ALA A 39 -16.11 7.47 -23.05
CA ALA A 39 -16.80 8.67 -23.50
C ALA A 39 -17.29 9.54 -22.33
N GLU A 40 -17.74 8.92 -21.22
CA GLU A 40 -18.14 9.64 -20.01
C GLU A 40 -16.96 10.34 -19.33
N LEU A 41 -15.82 9.63 -19.18
CA LEU A 41 -14.62 10.19 -18.56
C LEU A 41 -14.06 11.40 -19.31
N VAL A 42 -14.08 11.38 -20.65
CA VAL A 42 -13.59 12.50 -21.48
C VAL A 42 -14.46 13.74 -21.34
N ASN A 43 -15.77 13.57 -21.14
CA ASN A 43 -16.73 14.68 -21.01
C ASN A 43 -16.95 15.12 -19.55
N MET A 44 -16.31 14.47 -18.58
CA MET A 44 -16.44 14.80 -17.17
C MET A 44 -15.50 15.95 -16.78
N GLU A 45 -16.03 16.92 -16.04
CA GLU A 45 -15.21 17.95 -15.39
C GLU A 45 -14.53 17.35 -14.15
N LEU A 46 -13.24 17.04 -14.25
CA LEU A 46 -12.46 16.50 -13.14
C LEU A 46 -11.98 17.64 -12.24
N PRO A 47 -12.14 17.54 -10.90
CA PRO A 47 -11.61 18.54 -9.99
C PRO A 47 -10.08 18.58 -10.08
N PRO A 48 -9.46 19.75 -9.82
CA PRO A 48 -8.01 19.85 -9.82
C PRO A 48 -7.41 18.93 -8.76
N VAL A 49 -6.30 18.28 -9.11
CA VAL A 49 -5.56 17.44 -8.19
C VAL A 49 -5.07 18.29 -7.03
N LYS A 50 -5.43 17.90 -5.82
CA LYS A 50 -4.98 18.58 -4.60
C LYS A 50 -3.64 18.00 -4.17
N TYR A 51 -2.70 18.88 -3.87
CA TYR A 51 -1.35 18.51 -3.48
C TYR A 51 -1.08 18.95 -2.03
N ILE A 52 -0.51 18.04 -1.25
CA ILE A 52 0.07 18.33 0.07
C ILE A 52 1.39 19.09 -0.12
N ILE A 53 2.17 18.67 -1.13
CA ILE A 53 3.37 19.36 -1.60
C ILE A 53 3.23 19.48 -3.10
N ASP A 54 3.29 20.72 -3.60
CA ASP A 54 3.20 21.01 -5.03
C ASP A 54 4.18 20.11 -5.81
N ASP A 55 3.66 19.42 -6.83
CA ASP A 55 4.38 18.48 -7.72
C ASP A 55 5.06 17.25 -7.09
N LEU A 56 4.93 17.03 -5.76
CA LEU A 56 5.60 15.92 -5.07
C LEU A 56 4.63 14.94 -4.39
N LEU A 57 3.61 15.44 -3.70
CA LEU A 57 2.67 14.60 -2.96
C LEU A 57 1.22 15.01 -3.25
N PRO A 58 0.51 14.27 -4.12
CA PRO A 58 -0.93 14.43 -4.28
C PRO A 58 -1.67 13.86 -3.05
N GLU A 59 -2.90 14.32 -2.84
CA GLU A 59 -3.81 13.69 -1.89
C GLU A 59 -4.09 12.23 -2.26
N GLY A 60 -4.17 11.36 -1.25
CA GLY A 60 -4.40 9.92 -1.41
C GLY A 60 -3.28 9.07 -0.84
N LEU A 61 -2.95 7.96 -1.51
CA LEU A 61 -1.94 7.01 -1.09
C LEU A 61 -0.65 7.20 -1.88
N THR A 62 0.43 7.59 -1.20
CA THR A 62 1.79 7.57 -1.76
C THR A 62 2.64 6.54 -1.02
N LEU A 63 3.28 5.64 -1.76
CA LEU A 63 4.19 4.63 -1.19
C LEU A 63 5.65 5.04 -1.38
N ILE A 64 6.40 5.06 -0.28
CA ILE A 64 7.83 5.39 -0.30
C ILE A 64 8.65 4.13 -0.06
N ALA A 65 9.36 3.71 -1.10
CA ALA A 65 10.20 2.52 -1.10
C ALA A 65 11.69 2.88 -1.18
N GLY A 66 12.54 1.98 -0.69
CA GLY A 66 13.98 2.15 -0.70
C GLY A 66 14.66 1.15 0.23
N ARG A 67 15.98 1.05 0.17
CA ARG A 67 16.74 0.09 0.99
C ARG A 67 16.52 0.30 2.50
N PRO A 68 16.63 -0.76 3.32
CA PRO A 68 16.61 -0.61 4.78
C PRO A 68 17.60 0.45 5.26
N LYS A 69 17.21 1.22 6.29
CA LYS A 69 18.05 2.25 6.95
C LYS A 69 18.53 3.42 6.09
N ILE A 70 18.01 3.61 4.88
CA ILE A 70 18.33 4.76 4.02
C ILE A 70 17.69 6.09 4.47
N GLY A 71 16.98 6.09 5.60
CA GLY A 71 16.36 7.31 6.15
C GLY A 71 14.94 7.61 5.69
N LYS A 72 14.19 6.65 5.11
CA LYS A 72 12.78 6.88 4.70
C LYS A 72 11.89 7.42 5.83
N SER A 73 12.00 6.84 7.03
CA SER A 73 11.26 7.31 8.21
C SER A 73 11.68 8.71 8.65
N TRP A 74 12.97 9.05 8.50
CA TRP A 74 13.49 10.38 8.79
C TRP A 74 13.03 11.42 7.77
N LEU A 75 13.04 11.05 6.48
CA LEU A 75 12.53 11.88 5.39
C LEU A 75 11.05 12.21 5.64
N MET A 76 10.24 11.20 5.98
CA MET A 76 8.82 11.40 6.27
C MET A 76 8.59 12.18 7.56
N MET A 77 9.38 11.97 8.60
CA MET A 77 9.29 12.76 9.82
C MET A 77 9.55 14.25 9.55
N GLY A 78 10.65 14.57 8.85
CA GLY A 78 10.96 15.96 8.50
C GLY A 78 9.88 16.58 7.62
N LEU A 79 9.30 15.78 6.73
CA LEU A 79 8.20 16.24 5.91
C LEU A 79 6.94 16.53 6.74
N SER A 80 6.54 15.63 7.63
CA SER A 80 5.37 15.82 8.50
C SER A 80 5.49 17.09 9.33
N VAL A 81 6.69 17.39 9.85
CA VAL A 81 6.96 18.63 10.58
C VAL A 81 6.81 19.86 9.69
N ALA A 82 7.33 19.81 8.46
CA ALA A 82 7.21 20.90 7.49
C ALA A 82 5.74 21.15 7.07
N VAL A 83 4.95 20.09 6.87
CA VAL A 83 3.53 20.17 6.54
C VAL A 83 2.71 20.73 7.71
N ALA A 84 2.99 20.29 8.94
CA ALA A 84 2.26 20.74 10.12
C ALA A 84 2.59 22.20 10.50
N SER A 85 3.85 22.61 10.35
CA SER A 85 4.30 23.96 10.73
C SER A 85 4.03 24.99 9.64
N GLY A 86 4.00 24.57 8.37
CA GLY A 86 4.07 25.45 7.21
C GLY A 86 5.48 26.04 7.08
N GLY A 87 6.14 25.86 5.94
CA GLY A 87 7.53 26.29 5.80
C GLY A 87 8.23 25.65 4.61
N HIS A 88 9.47 25.20 4.82
CA HIS A 88 10.28 24.57 3.79
C HIS A 88 10.67 23.14 4.21
N PHE A 89 10.63 22.24 3.24
CA PHE A 89 11.15 20.88 3.33
C PHE A 89 12.44 20.79 2.51
N LEU A 90 13.47 20.12 3.05
CA LEU A 90 14.80 20.02 2.42
C LEU A 90 15.37 21.39 1.96
N ASP A 91 15.14 22.43 2.77
CA ASP A 91 15.59 23.82 2.59
C ASP A 91 15.05 24.57 1.34
N SER A 92 14.58 23.85 0.33
CA SER A 92 14.23 24.36 -0.99
C SER A 92 12.77 24.15 -1.38
N ILE A 93 12.09 23.16 -0.80
CA ILE A 93 10.74 22.78 -1.20
C ILE A 93 9.75 23.54 -0.31
N LYS A 94 9.03 24.51 -0.87
CA LYS A 94 8.00 25.25 -0.14
C LYS A 94 6.80 24.34 0.13
N VAL A 95 6.39 24.25 1.39
CA VAL A 95 5.24 23.44 1.83
C VAL A 95 4.14 24.35 2.34
N LYS A 96 2.94 24.20 1.78
CA LYS A 96 1.74 24.88 2.29
C LYS A 96 1.29 24.17 3.57
N PRO A 97 1.00 24.90 4.66
CA PRO A 97 0.46 24.28 5.85
C PRO A 97 -0.87 23.60 5.48
N SER A 98 -0.96 22.30 5.76
CA SER A 98 -2.13 21.50 5.43
C SER A 98 -2.68 20.83 6.69
N ARG A 99 -4.01 20.83 6.82
CA ARG A 99 -4.70 20.12 7.89
C ARG A 99 -4.93 18.68 7.43
N VAL A 100 -4.08 17.78 7.90
CA VAL A 100 -4.26 16.33 7.80
C VAL A 100 -5.29 15.81 8.80
#